data_AF-A0A3A4P3B3-F1
#
_entry.id   AF-A0A3A4P3B3-F1
#
_cell.length_a   1.000
_cell.length_b   1.000
_cell.length_c   1.000
_cell.angle_alpha   90.00
_cell.angle_beta   90.00
_cell.angle_gamma   90.00
#
_symmetry.space_group_name_H-M   'P 1'
#
loop_
_entity.id
_entity.type
_entity.pdbx_description
1 polymer ?
#
loop_
_entity_poly.entity_id
_entity_poly.type
_entity_poly.pdbx_seq_one_letter_code
_entity_poly.pdbx_strand_id
1 'polypeptide(L)'
;RPGEKPGGMRRDKIRSANLGDCAQPCRWNYVLMEPTREHHYLPIEENRHGSTILSSRDLNLSGHIPALLRAGISGFKIEGRMKSIYYVANTARVYRHSLDRALAGTPPDPAILAELDTVSHRPYTTGFYFNENEYRTGESVSATETSDYTRKYKFVGTVLENIGGGRAIVRAQNQIRSGEVLDAISPRFAHTEIRGFGMLVKGKSVDMVQPNTEFTIECGVELNGMDLIRRSLSDI
;
A
#
# COMPACT_ATOMS: atom_id res chain seq x y z
N ARG A 1 -31.26 -54.84 2.38
CA ARG A 1 -30.43 -53.75 1.80
C ARG A 1 -31.29 -52.93 0.86
N PRO A 2 -31.75 -51.75 1.27
CA PRO A 2 -32.32 -50.77 0.36
C PRO A 2 -31.70 -49.36 0.52
N GLY A 3 -31.36 -48.73 -0.61
CA GLY A 3 -31.43 -47.27 -0.76
C GLY A 3 -30.13 -46.48 -0.61
N GLU A 4 -29.16 -46.67 -1.51
CA GLU A 4 -28.23 -45.57 -1.84
C GLU A 4 -29.03 -44.41 -2.43
N LYS A 5 -29.09 -43.29 -1.71
CA LYS A 5 -29.52 -42.02 -2.30
C LYS A 5 -28.44 -41.62 -3.32
N PRO A 6 -28.79 -41.18 -4.53
CA PRO A 6 -27.81 -40.57 -5.42
C PRO A 6 -27.28 -39.34 -4.69
N GLY A 7 -25.99 -39.37 -4.36
CA GLY A 7 -25.26 -38.22 -3.85
C GLY A 7 -25.30 -37.14 -4.91
N GLY A 8 -26.36 -36.34 -4.91
CA GLY A 8 -26.37 -35.06 -5.61
C GLY A 8 -25.17 -34.31 -5.08
N MET A 9 -24.15 -34.16 -5.93
CA MET A 9 -23.04 -33.25 -5.75
C MET A 9 -23.68 -31.93 -5.33
N ARG A 10 -23.68 -31.64 -4.02
CA ARG A 10 -24.01 -30.30 -3.54
C ARG A 10 -23.05 -29.44 -4.34
N ARG A 11 -23.59 -28.55 -5.18
CA ARG A 11 -22.79 -27.51 -5.79
C ARG A 11 -22.15 -26.79 -4.61
N ASP A 12 -20.90 -27.14 -4.32
CA ASP A 12 -20.14 -26.48 -3.27
C ASP A 12 -20.27 -25.00 -3.61
N LYS A 13 -20.82 -24.25 -2.65
CA LYS A 13 -20.96 -22.80 -2.76
C LYS A 13 -19.58 -22.31 -3.21
N ILE A 14 -19.48 -21.78 -4.43
CA ILE A 14 -18.22 -21.29 -4.98
C ILE A 14 -17.75 -20.19 -4.04
N ARG A 15 -16.75 -20.50 -3.20
CA ARG A 15 -16.11 -19.56 -2.30
C ARG A 15 -15.29 -18.59 -3.14
N SER A 16 -15.82 -17.39 -3.35
CA SER A 16 -15.14 -16.35 -4.12
C SER A 16 -14.39 -15.42 -3.18
N ALA A 17 -13.06 -15.45 -3.25
CA ALA A 17 -12.21 -14.52 -2.50
C ALA A 17 -12.51 -13.05 -2.86
N ASN A 18 -12.92 -12.78 -4.11
CA ASN A 18 -13.31 -11.44 -4.58
C ASN A 18 -14.60 -10.93 -3.93
N LEU A 19 -15.45 -11.82 -3.39
CA LEU A 19 -16.66 -11.48 -2.65
C LEU A 19 -16.45 -11.54 -1.12
N GLY A 20 -15.21 -11.69 -0.66
CA GLY A 20 -14.89 -11.80 0.76
C GLY A 20 -15.08 -13.20 1.36
N ASP A 21 -15.46 -14.21 0.55
CA ASP A 21 -15.64 -15.60 0.99
C ASP A 21 -14.33 -16.41 0.86
N CYS A 22 -13.18 -15.75 1.06
CA CYS A 22 -11.87 -16.38 0.97
C CYS A 22 -11.70 -17.40 2.11
N ALA A 23 -11.29 -18.63 1.78
CA ALA A 23 -11.02 -19.70 2.76
C ALA A 23 -9.80 -19.45 3.66
N GLN A 24 -9.06 -18.35 3.40
CA GLN A 24 -7.85 -17.95 4.12
C GLN A 24 -6.78 -19.06 4.20
N PRO A 25 -6.45 -19.77 3.10
CA PRO A 25 -5.46 -20.85 3.14
C PRO A 25 -4.10 -20.34 3.61
N CYS A 26 -3.74 -19.10 3.31
CA CYS A 26 -2.53 -18.44 3.82
C CYS A 26 -2.44 -18.33 5.36
N ARG A 27 -3.49 -18.68 6.11
CA ARG A 27 -3.49 -18.73 7.60
C ARG A 27 -3.47 -20.14 8.16
N TRP A 28 -3.40 -21.15 7.30
CA TRP A 28 -3.37 -22.54 7.73
C TRP A 28 -1.95 -22.93 8.14
N ASN A 29 -1.84 -23.95 8.98
CA ASN A 29 -0.55 -24.54 9.29
C ASN A 29 -0.18 -25.49 8.16
N TYR A 30 0.99 -25.28 7.58
CA TYR A 30 1.54 -26.14 6.54
C TYR A 30 2.71 -26.94 7.10
N VAL A 31 2.86 -28.16 6.57
CA VAL A 31 3.95 -29.06 6.89
C VAL A 31 4.55 -29.58 5.59
N LEU A 32 5.84 -29.83 5.57
CA LEU A 32 6.52 -30.53 4.49
C LEU A 32 6.55 -32.02 4.80
N MET A 33 6.34 -32.86 3.78
CA MET A 33 6.50 -34.30 3.88
C MET A 33 7.40 -34.75 2.72
N GLU A 34 8.46 -35.48 3.05
CA GLU A 34 9.33 -36.08 2.04
C GLU A 34 8.66 -37.32 1.43
N PRO A 35 8.71 -37.52 0.10
CA PRO A 35 8.11 -38.69 -0.54
C PRO A 35 8.64 -40.03 -0.02
N THR A 36 9.89 -40.07 0.45
CA THR A 36 10.57 -41.27 0.96
C THR A 36 10.30 -41.53 2.45
N ARG A 37 9.63 -40.60 3.14
CA ARG A 37 9.33 -40.69 4.59
C ARG A 37 7.86 -40.35 4.83
N GLU A 38 6.99 -41.21 4.32
CA GLU A 38 5.55 -41.08 4.51
C GLU A 38 5.19 -40.96 6.00
N HIS A 39 4.19 -40.12 6.30
CA HIS A 39 3.70 -39.80 7.65
C HIS A 39 4.71 -39.11 8.59
N HIS A 40 5.88 -38.67 8.09
CA HIS A 40 6.81 -37.84 8.84
C HIS A 40 6.72 -36.38 8.37
N TYR A 41 6.05 -35.55 9.16
CA TYR A 41 5.79 -34.14 8.84
C TYR A 41 6.81 -33.22 9.50
N LEU A 42 7.46 -32.39 8.69
CA LEU A 42 8.35 -31.32 9.13
C LEU A 42 7.57 -30.00 9.20
N PRO A 43 7.54 -29.31 10.35
CA PRO A 43 6.84 -28.04 10.45
C PRO A 43 7.51 -26.97 9.59
N ILE A 44 6.70 -26.17 8.90
CA ILE A 44 7.17 -24.92 8.28
C ILE A 44 7.02 -23.82 9.32
N GLU A 45 8.14 -23.31 9.83
CA GLU A 45 8.14 -22.27 10.86
C GLU A 45 8.45 -20.89 10.26
N GLU A 46 7.62 -19.91 10.59
CA GLU A 46 7.92 -18.49 10.39
C GLU A 46 8.67 -17.96 11.62
N ASN A 47 9.85 -17.39 11.41
CA ASN A 47 10.61 -16.72 12.46
C ASN A 47 11.13 -15.37 11.92
N ARG A 48 11.85 -14.58 12.74
CA ARG A 48 12.37 -13.26 12.35
C ARG A 48 13.35 -13.27 11.16
N HIS A 49 13.80 -14.46 10.75
CA HIS A 49 14.65 -14.75 9.61
C HIS A 49 14.02 -15.84 8.71
N GLY A 50 12.72 -16.15 8.88
CA GLY A 50 12.11 -17.46 8.56
C GLY A 50 11.22 -17.52 7.33
N SER A 51 10.49 -18.64 7.22
CA SER A 51 9.96 -19.22 5.97
C SER A 51 8.91 -18.37 5.24
N THR A 52 9.30 -17.74 4.14
CA THR A 52 8.50 -16.81 3.31
C THR A 52 7.64 -17.49 2.24
N ILE A 53 7.41 -18.81 2.35
CA ILE A 53 6.90 -19.66 1.26
C ILE A 53 5.51 -19.22 0.76
N LEU A 54 4.69 -18.62 1.64
CA LEU A 54 3.35 -18.11 1.31
C LEU A 54 3.27 -16.59 1.28
N SER A 55 4.39 -15.88 1.43
CA SER A 55 4.43 -14.43 1.31
C SER A 55 4.28 -14.05 -0.15
N SER A 56 3.15 -13.43 -0.51
CA SER A 56 2.99 -12.85 -1.83
C SER A 56 3.72 -11.51 -1.94
N ARG A 57 4.18 -11.22 -3.16
CA ARG A 57 4.46 -9.86 -3.63
C ARG A 57 3.19 -9.03 -3.66
N ASP A 58 3.32 -7.70 -3.64
CA ASP A 58 2.17 -6.80 -3.70
C ASP A 58 1.66 -6.71 -5.14
N LEU A 59 0.36 -6.92 -5.36
CA LEU A 59 -0.25 -6.77 -6.68
C LEU A 59 -0.32 -5.29 -7.05
N ASN A 60 0.29 -4.91 -8.18
CA ASN A 60 0.22 -3.57 -8.72
C ASN A 60 -0.10 -3.60 -10.21
N LEU A 61 -1.31 -3.14 -10.55
CA LEU A 61 -1.80 -3.06 -11.92
C LEU A 61 -2.09 -1.61 -12.35
N SER A 62 -1.57 -0.62 -11.62
CA SER A 62 -1.79 0.81 -11.92
C SER A 62 -1.35 1.19 -13.34
N GLY A 63 -0.22 0.67 -13.81
CA GLY A 63 0.24 0.83 -15.20
C GLY A 63 -0.59 0.06 -16.25
N HIS A 64 -1.46 -0.85 -15.82
CA HIS A 64 -2.24 -1.74 -16.70
C HIS A 64 -3.73 -1.36 -16.77
N ILE A 65 -4.15 -0.27 -16.12
CA ILE A 65 -5.54 0.18 -16.12
C ILE A 65 -6.16 0.26 -17.52
N PRO A 66 -5.48 0.78 -18.58
CA PRO A 66 -6.05 0.80 -19.92
C PRO A 66 -6.41 -0.60 -20.45
N ALA A 67 -5.58 -1.62 -20.18
CA ALA A 67 -5.85 -2.99 -20.58
C ALA A 67 -7.02 -3.60 -19.79
N LEU A 68 -7.09 -3.32 -18.49
CA LEU A 68 -8.15 -3.81 -17.62
C LEU A 68 -9.53 -3.22 -18.01
N LEU A 69 -9.58 -1.93 -18.37
CA LEU A 69 -10.81 -1.31 -18.89
C LEU A 69 -11.28 -1.97 -20.20
N ARG A 70 -10.36 -2.25 -21.14
CA ARG A 70 -10.70 -2.95 -22.40
C ARG A 70 -11.22 -4.37 -22.16
N ALA A 71 -10.77 -5.02 -21.09
CA ALA A 71 -11.28 -6.32 -20.67
C ALA A 71 -12.67 -6.27 -20.01
N GLY A 72 -13.28 -5.08 -19.86
CA GLY A 72 -14.62 -4.90 -19.30
C GLY A 72 -14.64 -4.73 -17.77
N ILE A 73 -13.47 -4.59 -17.11
CA ILE A 73 -13.41 -4.37 -15.67
C ILE A 73 -13.95 -2.99 -15.34
N SER A 74 -15.00 -2.95 -14.52
CA SER A 74 -15.70 -1.73 -14.13
C SER A 74 -15.48 -1.33 -12.66
N GLY A 75 -14.75 -2.14 -11.90
CA GLY A 75 -14.49 -1.91 -10.47
C GLY A 75 -13.07 -2.28 -10.09
N PHE A 76 -12.41 -1.37 -9.38
CA PHE A 76 -11.07 -1.57 -8.82
C PHE A 76 -11.14 -1.47 -7.30
N LYS A 77 -10.56 -2.45 -6.61
CA LYS A 77 -10.48 -2.48 -5.15
C LYS A 77 -9.05 -2.24 -4.71
N ILE A 78 -8.86 -1.35 -3.74
CA ILE A 78 -7.58 -1.13 -3.05
C ILE A 78 -7.71 -1.72 -1.65
N GLU A 79 -6.75 -2.57 -1.25
CA GLU A 79 -6.73 -3.15 0.09
C GLU A 79 -6.02 -2.20 1.07
N GLY A 80 -6.76 -1.71 2.06
CA GLY A 80 -6.28 -0.73 3.03
C GLY A 80 -6.26 -1.25 4.47
N ARG A 81 -6.69 -2.49 4.74
CA ARG A 81 -6.73 -3.02 6.10
C ARG A 81 -5.34 -3.04 6.71
N MET A 82 -5.22 -2.49 7.92
CA MET A 82 -3.95 -2.34 8.65
C MET A 82 -2.89 -1.49 7.92
N LYS A 83 -3.27 -0.78 6.86
CA LYS A 83 -2.39 0.18 6.18
C LYS A 83 -2.58 1.57 6.78
N SER A 84 -1.54 2.40 6.68
CA SER A 84 -1.61 3.80 7.15
C SER A 84 -2.52 4.64 6.24
N ILE A 85 -3.00 5.76 6.76
CA ILE A 85 -3.73 6.76 5.94
C ILE A 85 -2.91 7.20 4.72
N TYR A 86 -1.61 7.36 4.89
CA TYR A 86 -0.67 7.69 3.83
C TYR A 86 -0.64 6.65 2.71
N TYR A 87 -0.59 5.35 3.06
CA TYR A 87 -0.66 4.28 2.07
C TYR A 87 -1.96 4.35 1.29
N VAL A 88 -3.10 4.42 1.98
CA VAL A 88 -4.41 4.40 1.33
C VAL A 88 -4.60 5.62 0.44
N ALA A 89 -4.26 6.82 0.93
CA ALA A 89 -4.39 8.07 0.18
C ALA A 89 -3.50 8.08 -1.07
N ASN A 90 -2.22 7.71 -0.93
CA ASN A 90 -1.30 7.72 -2.06
C ASN A 90 -1.68 6.65 -3.10
N THR A 91 -1.98 5.42 -2.66
CA THR A 91 -2.40 4.34 -3.58
C THR A 91 -3.70 4.71 -4.29
N ALA A 92 -4.70 5.24 -3.57
CA ALA A 92 -5.96 5.69 -4.19
C ALA A 92 -5.74 6.79 -5.22
N ARG A 93 -4.85 7.73 -4.91
CA ARG A 93 -4.48 8.82 -5.82
C ARG A 93 -3.81 8.28 -7.09
N VAL A 94 -2.82 7.38 -6.99
CA VAL A 94 -2.17 6.70 -8.14
C VAL A 94 -3.17 6.00 -9.05
N TYR A 95 -4.06 5.19 -8.47
CA TYR A 95 -5.07 4.49 -9.26
C TYR A 95 -6.10 5.44 -9.87
N ARG A 96 -6.52 6.49 -9.16
CA ARG A 96 -7.46 7.49 -9.69
C ARG A 96 -6.91 8.19 -10.93
N HIS A 97 -5.67 8.65 -10.88
CA HIS A 97 -5.04 9.31 -12.04
C HIS A 97 -4.76 8.36 -13.20
N SER A 98 -4.33 7.13 -12.90
CA SER A 98 -4.18 6.10 -13.94
C SER A 98 -5.51 5.83 -14.65
N LEU A 99 -6.62 5.80 -13.91
CA LEU A 99 -7.97 5.67 -14.45
C LEU A 99 -8.42 6.90 -15.25
N ASP A 100 -8.23 8.11 -14.72
CA ASP A 100 -8.59 9.35 -15.41
C ASP A 100 -7.86 9.47 -16.75
N ARG A 101 -6.56 9.15 -16.78
CA ARG A 101 -5.76 9.16 -18.02
C ARG A 101 -6.22 8.11 -19.01
N ALA A 102 -6.47 6.89 -18.54
CA ALA A 102 -6.96 5.82 -19.40
C ALA A 102 -8.31 6.19 -20.05
N LEU A 103 -9.22 6.81 -19.29
CA LEU A 103 -10.50 7.31 -19.81
C LEU A 103 -10.33 8.47 -20.80
N ALA A 104 -9.30 9.30 -20.62
CA ALA A 104 -8.92 10.36 -21.55
C ALA A 104 -8.08 9.87 -22.75
N GLY A 105 -7.89 8.56 -22.93
CA GLY A 105 -7.05 8.01 -24.00
C GLY A 105 -5.56 8.32 -23.88
N THR A 106 -5.11 8.72 -22.68
CA THR A 106 -3.73 9.12 -22.39
C THR A 106 -2.99 7.97 -21.68
N PRO A 107 -1.73 7.66 -22.02
CA PRO A 107 -0.97 6.58 -21.37
C PRO A 107 -0.70 6.88 -19.89
N PRO A 108 -0.50 5.88 -19.02
CA PRO A 108 -0.10 6.09 -17.63
C PRO A 108 1.16 6.96 -17.51
N ASP A 109 1.24 7.75 -16.45
CA ASP A 109 2.38 8.63 -16.18
C ASP A 109 3.41 7.91 -15.29
N PRO A 110 4.63 7.63 -15.77
CA PRO A 110 5.64 6.91 -15.00
C PRO A 110 6.02 7.59 -13.67
N ALA A 111 6.05 8.92 -13.61
CA ALA A 111 6.39 9.65 -12.38
C ALA A 111 5.32 9.43 -11.30
N ILE A 112 4.07 9.34 -11.74
CA ILE A 112 2.91 9.09 -10.88
C ILE A 112 2.87 7.62 -10.43
N LEU A 113 3.23 6.68 -11.30
CA LEU A 113 3.33 5.27 -10.91
C LEU A 113 4.43 5.06 -9.85
N ALA A 114 5.55 5.77 -9.98
CA ALA A 114 6.67 5.71 -9.03
C ALA A 114 6.29 6.17 -7.60
N GLU A 115 5.22 6.95 -7.44
CA GLU A 115 4.71 7.30 -6.11
C GLU A 115 4.33 6.07 -5.27
N LEU A 116 3.96 4.95 -5.89
CA LEU A 116 3.71 3.69 -5.16
C LEU A 116 4.95 3.13 -4.48
N ASP A 117 6.17 3.52 -4.89
CA ASP A 117 7.40 3.10 -4.21
C ASP A 117 7.69 3.93 -2.94
N THR A 118 6.91 4.99 -2.69
CA THR A 118 7.08 5.85 -1.52
C THR A 118 6.35 5.34 -0.29
N VAL A 119 5.37 4.46 -0.47
CA VAL A 119 4.61 3.83 0.62
C VAL A 119 5.34 2.59 1.12
N SER A 120 4.86 2.00 2.22
CA SER A 120 5.40 0.72 2.68
C SER A 120 4.78 -0.42 1.86
N HIS A 121 5.61 -1.10 1.07
CA HIS A 121 5.18 -2.17 0.16
C HIS A 121 6.20 -3.31 0.09
N ARG A 122 5.75 -4.48 -0.36
CA ARG A 122 6.62 -5.57 -0.83
C ARG A 122 6.94 -5.38 -2.31
N PRO A 123 7.94 -6.07 -2.88
CA PRO A 123 8.18 -6.04 -4.32
C PRO A 123 6.87 -6.22 -5.10
N TYR A 124 6.68 -5.44 -6.15
CA TYR A 124 5.45 -5.47 -6.92
C TYR A 124 5.42 -6.63 -7.91
N THR A 125 4.22 -7.09 -8.23
CA THR A 125 3.97 -8.09 -9.26
C THR A 125 2.71 -7.76 -10.05
N THR A 126 2.64 -8.20 -11.30
CA THR A 126 1.40 -8.22 -12.06
C THR A 126 0.58 -9.48 -11.82
N GLY A 127 1.01 -10.34 -10.89
CA GLY A 127 0.36 -11.62 -10.61
C GLY A 127 0.48 -12.55 -11.80
N PHE A 128 -0.66 -12.99 -12.33
CA PHE A 128 -0.72 -13.92 -13.47
C PHE A 128 -1.37 -13.29 -14.71
N TYR A 129 -1.55 -11.96 -14.72
CA TYR A 129 -2.43 -11.28 -15.67
C TYR A 129 -1.76 -10.98 -17.03
N PHE A 130 -0.44 -10.81 -17.08
CA PHE A 130 0.23 -10.26 -18.28
C PHE A 130 1.47 -11.01 -18.77
N ASN A 131 1.95 -12.01 -18.03
CA ASN A 131 3.14 -12.76 -18.40
C ASN A 131 2.88 -14.27 -18.31
N GLU A 132 2.96 -14.95 -19.45
CA GLU A 132 2.74 -16.39 -19.56
C GLU A 132 3.79 -17.22 -18.80
N ASN A 133 5.02 -16.71 -18.68
CA ASN A 133 6.05 -17.34 -17.85
C ASN A 133 5.68 -17.23 -16.37
N GLU A 134 5.15 -16.09 -15.91
CA GLU A 134 4.67 -15.94 -14.53
C GLU A 134 3.53 -16.90 -14.20
N TYR A 135 2.61 -17.11 -15.16
CA TYR A 135 1.55 -18.11 -15.05
C TYR A 135 2.09 -19.54 -14.89
N ARG A 136 3.20 -19.87 -15.56
CA ARG A 136 3.77 -21.22 -15.56
C ARG A 136 4.71 -21.50 -14.39
N THR A 137 5.48 -20.52 -13.93
CA THR A 137 6.52 -20.74 -12.91
C THR A 137 6.14 -20.17 -11.54
N GLY A 138 5.26 -19.16 -11.47
CA GLY A 138 4.89 -18.50 -10.22
C GLY A 138 6.03 -17.71 -9.55
N GLU A 139 7.21 -17.63 -10.15
CA GLU A 139 8.42 -17.02 -9.59
C GLU A 139 8.25 -15.51 -9.31
N SER A 140 7.44 -14.83 -10.11
CA SER A 140 7.17 -13.39 -9.95
C SER A 140 6.13 -13.05 -8.89
N VAL A 141 5.45 -14.04 -8.31
CA VAL A 141 4.29 -13.81 -7.42
C VAL A 141 4.67 -14.05 -5.96
N SER A 142 5.63 -14.93 -5.73
CA SER A 142 6.15 -15.22 -4.39
C SER A 142 7.29 -14.26 -3.99
N ALA A 143 7.29 -13.84 -2.74
CA ALA A 143 8.33 -13.05 -2.11
C ALA A 143 9.27 -13.97 -1.31
N THR A 144 9.78 -15.02 -1.96
CA THR A 144 10.63 -16.05 -1.32
C THR A 144 11.96 -15.48 -0.82
N GLU A 145 12.47 -14.43 -1.47
CA GLU A 145 13.76 -13.80 -1.14
C GLU A 145 13.71 -12.94 0.12
N THR A 146 12.60 -12.24 0.38
CA THR A 146 12.39 -11.43 1.58
C THR A 146 10.91 -11.13 1.80
N SER A 147 10.48 -11.14 3.07
CA SER A 147 9.14 -10.69 3.48
C SER A 147 9.12 -9.21 3.91
N ASP A 148 10.27 -8.53 3.85
CA ASP A 148 10.46 -7.18 4.35
C ASP A 148 9.71 -6.16 3.50
N TYR A 149 9.21 -5.15 4.20
CA TYR A 149 8.61 -3.99 3.56
C TYR A 149 9.69 -2.96 3.24
N THR A 150 9.73 -2.54 1.98
CA THR A 150 10.52 -1.37 1.58
C THR A 150 9.76 -0.11 1.97
N ARG A 151 10.45 0.88 2.52
CA ARG A 151 9.87 2.18 2.91
C ARG A 151 10.86 3.30 2.64
N LYS A 152 10.59 4.11 1.61
CA LYS A 152 11.43 5.27 1.24
C LYS A 152 11.02 6.55 1.98
N TYR A 153 9.77 6.65 2.42
CA TYR A 153 9.25 7.83 3.11
C TYR A 153 8.58 7.50 4.44
N LYS A 154 8.66 8.45 5.36
CA LYS A 154 7.94 8.44 6.62
C LYS A 154 6.86 9.51 6.59
N PHE A 155 5.61 9.09 6.69
CA PHE A 155 4.47 9.97 6.93
C PHE A 155 4.59 10.62 8.32
N VAL A 156 4.51 11.94 8.40
CA VAL A 156 4.76 12.71 9.63
C VAL A 156 3.60 13.59 10.08
N GLY A 157 2.74 14.06 9.17
CA GLY A 157 1.71 15.04 9.51
C GLY A 157 0.49 14.99 8.59
N THR A 158 -0.67 15.40 9.10
CA THR A 158 -1.86 15.71 8.29
C THR A 158 -2.20 17.18 8.49
N VAL A 159 -2.35 17.91 7.39
CA VAL A 159 -2.85 19.28 7.41
C VAL A 159 -4.35 19.24 7.69
N LEU A 160 -4.75 19.88 8.79
CA LEU A 160 -6.15 19.99 9.20
C LEU A 160 -6.81 21.19 8.52
N GLU A 161 -6.11 22.33 8.51
CA GLU A 161 -6.66 23.60 8.07
C GLU A 161 -5.57 24.53 7.55
N ASN A 162 -5.86 25.24 6.46
CA ASN A 162 -5.06 26.35 5.98
C ASN A 162 -5.53 27.64 6.70
N ILE A 163 -4.63 28.33 7.38
CA ILE A 163 -4.95 29.56 8.14
C ILE A 163 -4.37 30.82 7.48
N GLY A 164 -3.90 30.70 6.23
CA GLY A 164 -3.41 31.79 5.40
C GLY A 164 -2.00 32.29 5.73
N GLY A 165 -1.40 33.00 4.77
CA GLY A 165 -0.06 33.59 4.91
C GLY A 165 1.06 32.55 5.00
N GLY A 166 0.92 31.41 4.31
CA GLY A 166 1.90 30.32 4.34
C GLY A 166 1.92 29.55 5.67
N ARG A 167 0.78 29.53 6.38
CA ARG A 167 0.62 28.85 7.66
C ARG A 167 -0.54 27.86 7.63
N ALA A 168 -0.39 26.76 8.33
CA ALA A 168 -1.42 25.73 8.44
C ALA A 168 -1.43 25.06 9.81
N ILE A 169 -2.58 24.53 10.22
CA ILE A 169 -2.71 23.68 11.41
C ILE A 169 -2.45 22.24 10.98
N VAL A 170 -1.51 21.58 11.65
CA VAL A 170 -1.07 20.22 11.35
C VAL A 170 -1.22 19.33 12.58
N ARG A 171 -1.77 18.12 12.39
CA ARG A 171 -1.71 17.03 13.36
C ARG A 171 -0.47 16.18 13.07
N ALA A 172 0.48 16.11 13.98
CA ALA A 172 1.65 15.25 13.84
C ALA A 172 1.28 13.77 14.09
N GLN A 173 1.66 12.87 13.18
CA GLN A 173 1.59 11.41 13.40
C GLN A 173 2.95 10.82 13.73
N ASN A 174 4.04 11.51 13.39
CA ASN A 174 5.39 11.18 13.84
C ASN A 174 6.11 12.45 14.30
N GLN A 175 7.26 12.27 14.96
CA GLN A 175 8.10 13.37 15.38
C GLN A 175 8.58 14.18 14.17
N ILE A 176 8.48 15.51 14.27
CA ILE A 176 8.97 16.48 13.28
C ILE A 176 9.95 17.41 14.00
N ARG A 177 11.07 17.75 13.36
CA ARG A 177 12.07 18.69 13.88
C ARG A 177 12.24 19.86 12.92
N SER A 178 12.57 21.02 13.47
CA SER A 178 12.99 22.18 12.70
C SER A 178 14.22 21.83 11.87
N GLY A 179 14.28 22.34 10.64
CA GLY A 179 15.38 22.08 9.70
C GLY A 179 15.26 20.80 8.89
N GLU A 180 14.27 19.94 9.15
CA GLU A 180 13.95 18.83 8.24
C GLU A 180 13.47 19.35 6.88
N VAL A 181 13.59 18.53 5.84
CA VAL A 181 12.91 18.75 4.56
C VAL A 181 11.68 17.87 4.54
N LEU A 182 10.52 18.51 4.36
CA LEU A 182 9.24 17.81 4.30
C LEU A 182 8.67 17.93 2.89
N ASP A 183 7.78 17.00 2.53
CA ASP A 183 7.02 17.02 1.28
C ASP A 183 5.54 16.83 1.62
N ALA A 184 4.70 17.75 1.18
CA ALA A 184 3.26 17.63 1.29
C ALA A 184 2.69 17.07 -0.01
N ILE A 185 1.88 16.03 0.14
CA ILE A 185 1.16 15.41 -0.96
C ILE A 185 -0.33 15.75 -0.85
N SER A 186 -0.92 16.18 -1.95
CA SER A 186 -2.33 16.58 -1.99
C SER A 186 -3.19 15.59 -2.78
N PRO A 187 -4.52 15.62 -2.61
CA PRO A 187 -5.43 15.07 -3.61
C PRO A 187 -5.07 15.59 -5.01
N ARG A 188 -5.17 14.75 -6.05
CA ARG A 188 -4.86 15.11 -7.46
C ARG A 188 -3.40 15.48 -7.79
N PHE A 189 -2.42 15.05 -6.99
CA PHE A 189 -0.98 15.08 -7.29
C PHE A 189 -0.31 16.46 -7.29
N ALA A 190 -0.81 17.39 -6.49
CA ALA A 190 0.08 18.48 -6.08
C ALA A 190 1.13 17.92 -5.10
N HIS A 191 2.38 18.29 -5.34
CA HIS A 191 3.53 18.05 -4.47
C HIS A 191 4.10 19.40 -4.06
N THR A 192 4.26 19.60 -2.76
CA THR A 192 4.80 20.83 -2.20
C THR A 192 5.95 20.49 -1.28
N GLU A 193 7.17 20.76 -1.75
CA GLU A 193 8.35 20.68 -0.88
C GLU A 193 8.31 21.82 0.15
N ILE A 194 8.55 21.48 1.41
CA ILE A 194 8.52 22.39 2.55
C ILE A 194 9.93 22.44 3.14
N ARG A 195 10.55 23.63 3.07
CA ARG A 195 11.87 23.93 3.65
C ARG A 195 11.78 25.16 4.54
N GLY A 196 12.65 25.23 5.55
CA GLY A 196 12.80 26.43 6.37
C GLY A 196 11.50 26.85 7.08
N PHE A 197 10.85 25.92 7.76
CA PHE A 197 9.58 26.16 8.44
C PHE A 197 9.75 26.39 9.95
N GLY A 198 8.87 27.21 10.53
CA GLY A 198 8.65 27.35 11.97
C GLY A 198 7.55 26.43 12.48
N MET A 199 7.59 26.10 13.77
CA MET A 199 6.56 25.30 14.43
C MET A 199 6.11 25.98 15.72
N LEU A 200 4.79 26.18 15.88
CA LEU A 200 4.19 26.75 17.08
C LEU A 200 3.26 25.74 17.74
N VAL A 201 3.51 25.42 19.02
CA VAL A 201 2.59 24.63 19.85
C VAL A 201 1.97 25.56 20.88
N LYS A 202 0.64 25.72 20.85
CA LYS A 202 -0.08 26.67 21.73
C LYS A 202 0.52 28.09 21.68
N GLY A 203 0.90 28.53 20.48
CA GLY A 203 1.49 29.86 20.22
C GLY A 203 2.96 30.03 20.63
N LYS A 204 3.63 28.98 21.13
CA LYS A 204 5.05 29.03 21.49
C LYS A 204 5.89 28.31 20.44
N SER A 205 6.99 28.94 20.03
CA SER A 205 7.98 28.33 19.13
C SER A 205 8.61 27.09 19.76
N VAL A 206 8.73 26.03 18.96
CA VAL A 206 9.36 24.77 19.35
C VAL A 206 10.26 24.26 18.22
N ASP A 207 11.36 23.60 18.57
CA ASP A 207 12.25 22.97 17.59
C ASP A 207 11.83 21.53 17.24
N MET A 208 10.85 21.00 17.96
CA MET A 208 10.42 19.61 17.84
C MET A 208 8.97 19.44 18.26
N VAL A 209 8.22 18.71 17.44
CA VAL A 209 6.82 18.33 17.71
C VAL A 209 6.75 16.82 17.92
N GLN A 210 6.02 16.40 18.96
CA GLN A 210 5.81 14.98 19.27
C GLN A 210 4.58 14.42 18.54
N PRO A 211 4.51 13.09 18.30
CA PRO A 211 3.32 12.46 17.75
C PRO A 211 2.04 12.83 18.51
N ASN A 212 0.92 12.88 17.80
CA ASN A 212 -0.41 13.25 18.28
C ASN A 212 -0.56 14.71 18.76
N THR A 213 0.42 15.56 18.47
CA THR A 213 0.35 17.00 18.78
C THR A 213 -0.23 17.78 17.61
N GLU A 214 -1.15 18.71 17.89
CA GLU A 214 -1.54 19.74 16.94
C GLU A 214 -0.62 20.95 17.10
N PHE A 215 -0.15 21.47 15.97
CA PHE A 215 0.75 22.62 15.92
C PHE A 215 0.48 23.45 14.68
N THR A 216 0.87 24.71 14.72
CA THR A 216 0.91 25.56 13.53
C THR A 216 2.26 25.38 12.86
N ILE A 217 2.27 25.02 11.58
CA ILE A 217 3.45 25.11 10.73
C ILE A 217 3.47 26.45 10.02
N GLU A 218 4.62 27.12 10.00
CA GLU A 218 4.83 28.38 9.30
C GLU A 218 5.90 28.15 8.22
N CYS A 219 5.47 27.93 6.98
CA CYS A 219 6.34 27.42 5.92
C CYS A 219 6.39 28.29 4.65
N GLY A 220 5.62 29.37 4.60
CA GLY A 220 5.62 30.30 3.46
C GLY A 220 5.00 29.76 2.17
N VAL A 221 4.71 28.46 2.11
CA VAL A 221 4.01 27.80 1.01
C VAL A 221 2.57 27.48 1.39
N GLU A 222 1.68 27.41 0.40
CA GLU A 222 0.30 27.02 0.66
C GLU A 222 0.17 25.52 0.89
N LEU A 223 -0.48 25.16 1.99
CA LEU A 223 -0.86 23.81 2.34
C LEU A 223 -2.37 23.75 2.48
N ASN A 224 -3.00 22.74 1.88
CA ASN A 224 -4.44 22.57 1.88
C ASN A 224 -4.88 21.58 2.95
N GLY A 225 -6.10 21.75 3.45
CA GLY A 225 -6.71 20.73 4.31
C GLY A 225 -6.70 19.37 3.62
N MET A 226 -6.41 18.32 4.39
CA MET A 226 -6.19 16.93 3.93
C MET A 226 -4.85 16.64 3.25
N ASP A 227 -3.98 17.62 3.07
CA ASP A 227 -2.61 17.34 2.63
C ASP A 227 -1.90 16.43 3.65
N LEU A 228 -1.16 15.45 3.14
CA LEU A 228 -0.37 14.54 3.96
C LEU A 228 1.10 14.91 3.83
N ILE A 229 1.74 15.15 4.97
CA ILE A 229 3.15 15.54 5.05
C ILE A 229 3.97 14.28 5.29
N ARG A 230 5.01 14.10 4.49
CA ARG A 230 5.99 13.02 4.58
C ARG A 230 7.40 13.60 4.61
N ARG A 231 8.36 12.78 5.04
CA ARG A 231 9.79 13.05 4.88
C ARG A 231 10.49 11.85 4.25
N SER A 232 11.52 12.13 3.46
CA SER A 232 12.41 11.11 2.91
C SER A 232 13.14 10.39 4.05
N LEU A 233 13.35 9.08 3.91
CA LEU A 233 14.21 8.28 4.78
C LEU A 233 15.63 8.13 4.20
N SER A 234 15.85 8.62 2.98
CA SER A 234 17.13 8.57 2.26
C SER A 234 18.15 9.58 2.81
N ASP A 235 17.70 10.53 3.62
CA ASP A 235 18.48 11.64 4.18
C ASP A 235 18.85 11.41 5.67
N ILE A 236 18.85 10.14 6.13
CA ILE A 236 19.20 9.73 7.50
C ILE A 236 20.34 8.71 7.45
#